data_AF-A0A8C5I1Q3-F1
#
_entry.id   AF-A0A8C5I1Q3-F1
#
_cell.length_a   1.000
_cell.length_b   1.000
_cell.length_c   1.000
_cell.angle_alpha   90.00
_cell.angle_beta   90.00
_cell.angle_gamma   90.00
#
_symmetry.space_group_name_H-M   'P 1'
#
loop_
_entity.id
_entity.type
_entity.pdbx_description
1 polymer ?
#
loop_
_entity_poly.entity_id
_entity_poly.type
_entity_poly.pdbx_seq_one_letter_code
_entity_poly.pdbx_strand_id
1 'polypeptide(L)'
;MTKTKPYSKPNPNSKNCCDIGFDCEEIWRQFEEVVSRQSSCNVTMQDYHQMFDVMAQTLPCNKFLFWSKTRALMQSYAAVFKHFWTLEDTLVGYMFNDLIWCGFDFSSCPRWSACNNHPVFSLWRQASQNFAEMACGNITVLLNGSIANAFNRRSMFGSVELDSLNPQKVDYVNIKNFNEK
;
A
#
# COMPACT_ATOMS: atom_id res chain seq x y z
N MET A 1 19.07 -24.91 37.52
CA MET A 1 19.08 -23.48 37.94
C MET A 1 19.30 -22.62 36.69
N THR A 2 18.24 -22.29 35.97
CA THR A 2 18.31 -21.47 34.76
C THR A 2 18.00 -20.04 35.16
N LYS A 3 19.02 -19.17 35.21
CA LYS A 3 18.84 -17.74 35.51
C LYS A 3 18.23 -17.07 34.29
N THR A 4 16.96 -16.71 34.37
CA THR A 4 16.32 -15.76 33.44
C THR A 4 16.96 -14.39 33.61
N LYS A 5 17.48 -13.82 32.52
CA LYS A 5 17.95 -12.43 32.51
C LYS A 5 16.76 -11.48 32.63
N PRO A 6 16.86 -10.40 33.41
CA PRO A 6 15.78 -9.42 33.53
C PRO A 6 15.59 -8.64 32.21
N TYR A 7 14.32 -8.45 31.84
CA TYR A 7 13.91 -7.67 30.68
C TYR A 7 14.40 -6.23 30.80
N SER A 8 15.23 -5.79 29.86
CA SER A 8 15.73 -4.42 29.79
C SER A 8 14.76 -3.58 28.96
N LYS A 9 14.32 -2.42 29.47
CA LYS A 9 13.51 -1.49 28.66
C LYS A 9 14.34 -0.97 27.47
N PRO A 10 13.76 -0.88 26.26
CA PRO A 10 14.47 -0.34 25.09
C PRO A 10 14.87 1.12 25.29
N ASN A 11 16.05 1.49 24.80
CA ASN A 11 16.62 2.83 24.86
C ASN A 11 16.05 3.71 23.73
N PRO A 12 15.39 4.84 24.03
CA PRO A 12 14.75 5.70 23.02
C PRO A 12 15.71 6.43 22.06
N ASN A 13 17.03 6.28 22.21
CA ASN A 13 18.03 6.94 21.37
C ASN A 13 18.92 5.97 20.55
N SER A 14 18.48 4.73 20.34
CA SER A 14 19.11 3.75 19.45
C SER A 14 18.80 4.07 17.98
N LYS A 15 19.82 4.43 17.18
CA LYS A 15 19.72 4.57 15.72
C LYS A 15 20.13 3.27 15.03
N ASN A 16 19.28 2.26 15.07
CA ASN A 16 19.37 1.07 14.20
C ASN A 16 18.05 0.90 13.43
N CYS A 17 18.13 0.71 12.12
CA CYS A 17 16.99 0.63 11.17
C CYS A 17 16.00 -0.53 11.39
N CYS A 18 16.08 -1.28 12.50
CA CYS A 18 15.20 -2.41 12.81
C CYS A 18 14.34 -2.18 14.08
N ASP A 19 14.25 -0.95 14.60
CA ASP A 19 13.47 -0.62 15.80
C ASP A 19 11.97 -0.33 15.52
N ILE A 20 11.38 -0.95 14.48
CA ILE A 20 9.92 -1.03 14.33
C ILE A 20 9.53 -2.50 14.38
N GLY A 21 9.05 -2.92 15.55
CA GLY A 21 8.73 -4.30 15.91
C GLY A 21 7.49 -4.84 15.20
N PHE A 22 7.61 -5.07 13.89
CA PHE A 22 6.65 -5.87 13.15
C PHE A 22 6.96 -7.35 13.36
N ASP A 23 5.95 -8.11 13.78
CA ASP A 23 6.03 -9.56 13.86
C ASP A 23 5.77 -10.14 12.46
N CYS A 24 6.85 -10.41 11.73
CA CYS A 24 6.77 -10.97 10.37
C CYS A 24 6.06 -12.33 10.34
N GLU A 25 6.15 -13.13 11.40
CA GLU A 25 5.48 -14.43 11.48
C GLU A 25 3.97 -14.22 11.61
N GLU A 26 3.54 -13.26 12.44
CA GLU A 26 2.13 -12.90 12.57
C GLU A 26 1.57 -12.29 11.28
N ILE A 27 2.31 -11.39 10.62
CA ILE A 27 1.90 -10.83 9.31
C ILE A 27 1.69 -11.95 8.29
N TRP A 28 2.66 -12.88 8.20
CA TRP A 28 2.56 -14.03 7.30
C TRP A 28 1.36 -14.91 7.65
N ARG A 29 1.13 -15.20 8.93
CA ARG A 29 0.01 -16.01 9.41
C ARG A 29 -1.33 -15.40 9.02
N GLN A 30 -1.50 -14.09 9.20
CA GLN A 30 -2.72 -13.36 8.84
C GLN A 30 -2.93 -13.36 7.32
N PHE A 31 -1.88 -13.16 6.54
CA PHE A 31 -1.94 -13.26 5.08
C PHE A 31 -2.34 -14.67 4.61
N GLU A 32 -1.66 -15.70 5.14
CA GLU A 32 -1.89 -17.11 4.84
C GLU A 32 -3.33 -17.53 5.13
N GLU A 33 -3.90 -17.07 6.25
CA GLU A 33 -5.27 -17.36 6.64
C GLU A 33 -6.30 -16.88 5.60
N VAL A 34 -6.07 -15.72 4.99
CA VAL A 34 -6.93 -15.15 3.95
C VAL A 34 -6.84 -15.96 2.65
N VAL A 35 -5.62 -16.24 2.20
CA VAL A 35 -5.39 -16.87 0.89
C VAL A 35 -5.64 -18.38 0.90
N SER A 36 -5.56 -19.04 2.06
CA SER A 36 -5.80 -20.49 2.19
C SER A 36 -7.28 -20.86 2.17
N ARG A 37 -8.14 -19.99 2.71
CA ARG A 37 -9.54 -20.35 3.00
C ARG A 37 -10.50 -20.08 1.86
N GLN A 38 -10.10 -19.26 0.89
CA GLN A 38 -11.03 -18.67 -0.06
C GLN A 38 -10.67 -19.01 -1.50
N SER A 39 -11.70 -19.19 -2.33
CA SER A 39 -11.52 -19.29 -3.77
C SER A 39 -11.04 -17.96 -4.33
N SER A 40 -10.33 -18.02 -5.46
CA SER A 40 -9.64 -16.89 -6.10
C SER A 40 -10.51 -15.69 -6.50
N CYS A 41 -11.83 -15.73 -6.30
CA CYS A 41 -12.77 -14.64 -6.59
C CYS A 41 -13.75 -14.34 -5.44
N ASN A 42 -13.46 -14.79 -4.22
CA ASN A 42 -14.31 -14.54 -3.06
C ASN A 42 -13.63 -13.70 -1.96
N VAL A 43 -12.39 -13.27 -2.16
CA VAL A 43 -11.64 -12.51 -1.14
C VAL A 43 -11.99 -11.04 -1.21
N THR A 44 -12.50 -10.50 -0.12
CA THR A 44 -12.90 -9.10 0.05
C THR A 44 -11.79 -8.29 0.72
N MET A 45 -11.96 -6.97 0.78
CA MET A 45 -11.05 -6.06 1.49
C MET A 45 -11.03 -6.36 3.00
N GLN A 46 -12.20 -6.67 3.57
CA GLN A 46 -12.41 -6.94 4.99
C GLN A 46 -11.62 -8.16 5.46
N ASP A 47 -11.44 -9.16 4.59
CA ASP A 47 -10.67 -10.36 4.92
C ASP A 47 -9.22 -10.01 5.28
N TYR A 48 -8.64 -8.96 4.69
CA TYR A 48 -7.28 -8.51 4.98
C TYR A 48 -7.16 -7.58 6.20
N HIS A 49 -8.27 -7.15 6.83
CA HIS A 49 -8.20 -6.14 7.90
C HIS A 49 -7.22 -6.49 9.02
N GLN A 50 -7.24 -7.73 9.51
CA GLN A 50 -6.34 -8.17 10.59
C GLN A 50 -4.86 -8.08 10.18
N MET A 51 -4.55 -8.42 8.92
CA MET A 51 -3.20 -8.28 8.38
C MET A 51 -2.79 -6.80 8.32
N PHE A 52 -3.68 -5.90 7.91
CA PHE A 52 -3.37 -4.46 7.88
C PHE A 52 -3.24 -3.85 9.28
N ASP A 53 -3.99 -4.33 10.27
CA ASP A 53 -3.91 -3.86 11.66
C ASP A 53 -2.52 -4.13 12.26
N VAL A 54 -1.94 -5.31 12.00
CA VAL A 54 -0.59 -5.67 12.46
C VAL A 54 0.52 -5.01 11.63
N MET A 55 0.20 -4.50 10.43
CA MET A 55 1.12 -3.77 9.55
C MET A 55 0.96 -2.24 9.63
N ALA A 56 0.22 -1.74 10.61
CA ALA A 56 -0.09 -0.32 10.72
C ALA A 56 1.19 0.53 10.85
N GLN A 57 1.30 1.54 10.00
CA GLN A 57 2.42 2.47 9.96
C GLN A 57 1.92 3.92 9.98
N THR A 58 2.79 4.84 10.38
CA THR A 58 2.55 6.27 10.25
C THR A 58 3.55 6.87 9.29
N LEU A 59 3.07 7.75 8.41
CA LEU A 59 3.88 8.43 7.42
C LEU A 59 3.89 9.94 7.68
N PRO A 60 4.99 10.63 7.39
CA PRO A 60 5.07 12.08 7.56
C PRO A 60 4.14 12.82 6.58
N CYS A 61 3.41 13.83 7.09
CA CYS A 61 2.58 14.71 6.28
C CYS A 61 3.40 15.46 5.21
N ASN A 62 2.70 15.98 4.21
CA ASN A 62 3.24 16.73 3.06
C ASN A 62 4.13 15.90 2.11
N LYS A 63 4.14 14.58 2.28
CA LYS A 63 5.03 13.67 1.55
C LYS A 63 4.30 12.56 0.79
N PHE A 64 2.98 12.56 0.74
CA PHE A 64 2.24 11.50 0.05
C PHE A 64 2.24 11.73 -1.47
N LEU A 65 2.63 10.71 -2.23
CA LEU A 65 2.62 10.70 -3.68
C LEU A 65 1.77 9.54 -4.21
N PHE A 66 0.68 9.90 -4.85
CA PHE A 66 -0.20 9.00 -5.58
C PHE A 66 0.18 9.00 -7.06
N TRP A 67 -0.13 7.93 -7.77
CA TRP A 67 0.15 7.83 -9.19
C TRP A 67 -0.89 6.97 -9.89
N SER A 68 -1.27 7.34 -11.12
CA SER A 68 -2.26 6.60 -11.91
C SER A 68 -1.77 6.46 -13.34
N LYS A 69 -1.58 5.19 -13.77
CA LYS A 69 -1.07 4.82 -15.10
C LYS A 69 0.31 5.43 -15.42
N THR A 70 1.10 5.67 -14.39
CA THR A 70 2.40 6.37 -14.45
C THR A 70 3.48 5.62 -13.66
N ARG A 71 3.41 4.28 -13.54
CA ARG A 71 4.31 3.50 -12.67
C ARG A 71 5.80 3.74 -12.94
N ALA A 72 6.23 3.61 -14.20
CA ALA A 72 7.62 3.81 -14.59
C ALA A 72 8.09 5.25 -14.34
N LEU A 73 7.21 6.21 -14.58
CA LEU A 73 7.45 7.62 -14.32
C LEU A 73 7.54 7.90 -12.81
N MET A 74 6.68 7.31 -11.99
CA MET A 74 6.71 7.42 -10.54
C MET A 74 8.06 6.97 -10.01
N GLN A 75 8.59 5.83 -10.47
CA GLN A 75 9.91 5.34 -10.04
C GLN A 75 11.02 6.35 -10.36
N SER A 76 10.98 6.94 -11.55
CA SER A 76 11.93 7.98 -11.97
C SER A 76 11.78 9.26 -11.15
N TYR A 77 10.53 9.69 -10.90
CA TYR A 77 10.21 10.89 -10.14
C TYR A 77 10.63 10.75 -8.67
N ALA A 78 10.33 9.62 -8.03
CA ALA A 78 10.70 9.33 -6.65
C ALA A 78 12.23 9.23 -6.47
N ALA A 79 12.95 8.67 -7.44
CA ALA A 79 14.40 8.61 -7.43
C ALA A 79 15.07 10.01 -7.43
N VAL A 80 14.47 10.97 -8.14
CA VAL A 80 14.93 12.37 -8.21
C VAL A 80 14.46 13.17 -6.99
N PHE A 81 13.18 13.06 -6.65
CA PHE A 81 12.55 13.75 -5.53
C PHE A 81 12.41 12.81 -4.35
N LYS A 82 13.54 12.53 -3.67
CA LYS A 82 13.69 11.58 -2.52
C LYS A 82 12.87 11.91 -1.26
N HIS A 83 11.83 12.73 -1.37
CA HIS A 83 11.06 13.27 -0.25
C HIS A 83 9.61 12.82 -0.24
N PHE A 84 9.19 11.97 -1.18
CA PHE A 84 7.85 11.43 -1.23
C PHE A 84 7.79 9.98 -0.77
N TRP A 85 6.65 9.61 -0.19
CA TRP A 85 6.22 8.26 0.11
C TRP A 85 5.17 7.88 -0.92
N THR A 86 5.38 6.75 -1.57
CA THR A 86 4.39 6.07 -2.40
C THR A 86 3.76 4.92 -1.62
N LEU A 87 2.70 4.33 -2.16
CA LEU A 87 2.13 3.12 -1.56
C LEU A 87 3.18 2.00 -1.56
N GLU A 88 3.99 1.91 -2.60
CA GLU A 88 5.06 0.91 -2.74
C GLU A 88 6.17 1.05 -1.69
N ASP A 89 6.35 2.24 -1.09
CA ASP A 89 7.32 2.48 -0.02
C ASP A 89 6.80 2.08 1.37
N THR A 90 5.51 1.75 1.50
CA THR A 90 4.93 1.23 2.75
C THR A 90 5.35 -0.23 3.00
N LEU A 91 5.23 -0.75 4.23
CA LEU A 91 5.53 -2.14 4.54
C LEU A 91 4.72 -3.10 3.66
N VAL A 92 3.40 -2.86 3.54
CA VAL A 92 2.53 -3.66 2.68
C VAL A 92 2.88 -3.52 1.21
N GLY A 93 3.17 -2.29 0.75
CA GLY A 93 3.61 -2.06 -0.61
C GLY A 93 4.90 -2.82 -0.90
N TYR A 94 5.91 -2.64 -0.08
CA TYR A 94 7.21 -3.29 -0.22
C TYR A 94 7.12 -4.82 -0.23
N MET A 95 6.34 -5.42 0.70
CA MET A 95 6.21 -6.87 0.80
C MET A 95 5.45 -7.50 -0.37
N PHE A 96 4.43 -6.82 -0.89
CA PHE A 96 3.50 -7.40 -1.88
C PHE A 96 3.63 -6.82 -3.29
N ASN A 97 4.53 -5.86 -3.51
CA ASN A 97 4.78 -5.28 -4.83
C ASN A 97 5.20 -6.37 -5.83
N ASP A 98 4.61 -6.33 -7.03
CA ASP A 98 4.83 -7.29 -8.12
C ASP A 98 4.52 -8.77 -7.82
N LEU A 99 3.97 -9.09 -6.65
CA LEU A 99 3.52 -10.44 -6.34
C LEU A 99 2.10 -10.70 -6.83
N ILE A 100 1.83 -11.94 -7.24
CA ILE A 100 0.50 -12.43 -7.66
C ILE A 100 0.18 -13.69 -6.88
N TRP A 101 -1.00 -13.73 -6.29
CA TRP A 101 -1.52 -14.88 -5.54
C TRP A 101 -3.03 -15.03 -5.75
N CYS A 102 -3.52 -16.25 -5.65
CA CYS A 102 -4.95 -16.54 -5.70
C CYS A 102 -5.34 -17.73 -4.79
N GLY A 103 -4.41 -18.12 -3.91
CA GLY A 103 -4.29 -19.41 -3.24
C GLY A 103 -2.83 -19.88 -3.30
N PHE A 104 -2.51 -21.04 -2.72
CA PHE A 104 -1.19 -21.66 -2.81
C PHE A 104 -1.01 -22.59 -4.02
N ASP A 105 -2.11 -22.91 -4.71
CA ASP A 105 -2.06 -23.61 -5.99
C ASP A 105 -1.98 -22.62 -7.15
N PHE A 106 -0.78 -22.48 -7.72
CA PHE A 106 -0.49 -21.55 -8.81
C PHE A 106 -0.97 -22.06 -10.18
N SER A 107 -1.42 -23.30 -10.29
CA SER A 107 -1.74 -23.94 -11.58
C SER A 107 -2.94 -23.30 -12.30
N SER A 108 -3.78 -22.54 -11.59
CA SER A 108 -5.08 -22.08 -12.10
C SER A 108 -5.48 -20.68 -11.61
N CYS A 109 -4.52 -19.81 -11.31
CA CYS A 109 -4.85 -18.44 -10.92
C CYS A 109 -5.48 -17.64 -12.07
N PRO A 110 -6.71 -17.12 -11.88
CA PRO A 110 -7.28 -16.19 -12.85
C PRO A 110 -6.44 -14.90 -12.88
N ARG A 111 -6.57 -14.13 -13.96
CA ARG A 111 -6.03 -12.76 -13.97
C ARG A 111 -6.64 -11.97 -12.82
N TRP A 112 -5.87 -11.08 -12.20
CA TRP A 112 -6.38 -10.23 -11.11
C TRP A 112 -7.58 -9.37 -11.51
N SER A 113 -7.73 -9.08 -12.80
CA SER A 113 -8.85 -8.34 -13.38
C SER A 113 -10.05 -9.21 -13.77
N ALA A 114 -10.01 -10.52 -13.54
CA ALA A 114 -11.08 -11.43 -13.94
C ALA A 114 -12.34 -11.29 -13.06
N CYS A 115 -12.18 -10.82 -11.82
CA CYS A 115 -13.26 -10.64 -10.86
C CYS A 115 -12.95 -9.50 -9.87
N ASN A 116 -14.00 -8.93 -9.28
CA ASN A 116 -13.87 -7.78 -8.36
C ASN A 116 -13.30 -8.17 -6.98
N ASN A 117 -13.45 -9.42 -6.57
CA ASN A 117 -13.01 -9.95 -5.27
C ASN A 117 -11.81 -10.89 -5.44
N HIS A 118 -10.90 -10.52 -6.35
CA HIS A 118 -9.65 -11.23 -6.51
C HIS A 118 -8.70 -10.90 -5.34
N PRO A 119 -8.00 -11.86 -4.72
CA PRO A 119 -7.15 -11.64 -3.54
C PRO A 119 -6.15 -10.48 -3.71
N VAL A 120 -5.39 -10.49 -4.81
CA VAL A 120 -4.46 -9.39 -5.16
C VAL A 120 -5.18 -8.05 -5.25
N PHE A 121 -6.30 -8.00 -5.97
CA PHE A 121 -7.02 -6.74 -6.18
C PHE A 121 -7.62 -6.21 -4.88
N SER A 122 -8.17 -7.09 -4.04
CA SER A 122 -8.71 -6.75 -2.71
C SER A 122 -7.64 -6.24 -1.75
N LEU A 123 -6.44 -6.84 -1.73
CA LEU A 123 -5.31 -6.33 -0.95
C LEU A 123 -4.92 -4.92 -1.41
N TRP A 124 -4.73 -4.71 -2.72
CA TRP A 124 -4.35 -3.40 -3.24
C TRP A 124 -5.43 -2.34 -3.03
N ARG A 125 -6.72 -2.70 -3.09
CA ARG A 125 -7.81 -1.77 -2.73
C ARG A 125 -7.74 -1.36 -1.26
N GLN A 126 -7.53 -2.30 -0.34
CA GLN A 126 -7.39 -1.98 1.09
C GLN A 126 -6.12 -1.16 1.36
N ALA A 127 -5.00 -1.51 0.73
CA ALA A 127 -3.74 -0.78 0.86
C ALA A 127 -3.89 0.68 0.37
N SER A 128 -4.52 0.86 -0.79
CA SER A 128 -4.78 2.17 -1.39
C SER A 128 -5.71 3.02 -0.52
N GLN A 129 -6.77 2.42 0.02
CA GLN A 129 -7.68 3.07 0.96
C GLN A 129 -6.94 3.53 2.23
N ASN A 130 -6.20 2.64 2.89
CA ASN A 130 -5.46 2.96 4.12
C ASN A 130 -4.42 4.06 3.89
N PHE A 131 -3.72 4.03 2.75
CA PHE A 131 -2.73 5.04 2.39
C PHE A 131 -3.37 6.42 2.17
N ALA A 132 -4.54 6.46 1.52
CA ALA A 132 -5.31 7.69 1.35
C ALA A 132 -5.88 8.26 2.65
N GLU A 133 -6.40 7.40 3.55
CA GLU A 133 -6.92 7.82 4.86
C GLU A 133 -5.82 8.37 5.79
N MET A 134 -4.59 7.90 5.61
CA MET A 134 -3.39 8.37 6.31
C MET A 134 -2.87 9.70 5.78
N ALA A 135 -3.17 10.04 4.53
CA ALA A 135 -2.62 11.22 3.86
C ALA A 135 -2.99 12.53 4.58
N CYS A 136 -2.00 13.41 4.69
CA CYS A 136 -2.15 14.70 5.37
C CYS A 136 -1.22 15.77 4.79
N GLY A 137 -1.65 17.02 4.91
CA GLY A 137 -0.98 18.20 4.34
C GLY A 137 -1.11 18.25 2.82
N ASN A 138 -0.02 18.64 2.17
CA ASN A 138 0.09 18.70 0.71
C ASN A 138 0.38 17.32 0.12
N ILE A 139 -0.52 16.81 -0.71
CA ILE A 139 -0.31 15.57 -1.45
C ILE A 139 0.03 15.86 -2.91
N THR A 140 0.69 14.91 -3.57
CA THR A 140 1.00 14.98 -5.00
C THR A 140 0.36 13.80 -5.73
N VAL A 141 -0.16 14.04 -6.92
CA VAL A 141 -0.71 13.00 -7.80
C VAL A 141 -0.05 13.08 -9.17
N LEU A 142 0.57 11.98 -9.60
CA LEU A 142 1.15 11.86 -10.93
C LEU A 142 0.15 11.23 -11.90
N LEU A 143 -0.25 11.97 -12.93
CA LEU A 143 -1.15 11.48 -13.98
C LEU A 143 -0.44 11.44 -15.33
N ASN A 144 -0.86 10.49 -16.17
CA ASN A 144 -0.34 10.34 -17.52
C ASN A 144 -1.05 11.33 -18.46
N GLY A 145 -0.36 12.40 -18.85
CA GLY A 145 -0.87 13.43 -19.77
C GLY A 145 -0.74 13.05 -21.24
N SER A 146 0.05 12.03 -21.58
CA SER A 146 0.19 11.53 -22.97
C SER A 146 -0.99 10.68 -23.45
N ILE A 147 -1.96 10.37 -22.57
CA ILE A 147 -3.16 9.60 -22.93
C ILE A 147 -4.42 10.47 -22.87
N ALA A 148 -5.41 10.12 -23.69
CA ALA A 148 -6.76 10.65 -23.53
C ALA A 148 -7.32 10.24 -22.15
N ASN A 149 -7.92 11.19 -21.43
CA ASN A 149 -8.41 11.00 -20.06
C ASN A 149 -7.30 10.59 -19.07
N ALA A 150 -6.38 11.53 -18.80
CA ALA A 150 -5.34 11.39 -17.79
C ALA A 150 -5.91 10.96 -16.42
N PHE A 151 -7.03 11.57 -16.03
CA PHE A 151 -7.85 11.11 -14.91
C PHE A 151 -8.91 10.11 -15.37
N ASN A 152 -9.06 9.01 -14.63
CA ASN A 152 -10.12 8.04 -14.82
C ASN A 152 -10.78 7.73 -13.48
N ARG A 153 -12.09 8.03 -13.34
CA ARG A 153 -12.86 7.75 -12.12
C ARG A 153 -12.91 6.25 -11.76
N ARG A 154 -12.69 5.35 -12.73
CA ARG A 154 -12.63 3.89 -12.51
C ARG A 154 -11.23 3.35 -12.17
N SER A 155 -10.21 4.21 -12.10
CA SER A 155 -8.87 3.79 -11.67
C SER A 155 -8.80 3.59 -10.14
N MET A 156 -7.76 2.94 -9.63
CA MET A 156 -7.54 2.82 -8.18
C MET A 156 -7.52 4.20 -7.51
N PHE A 157 -6.76 5.13 -8.09
CA PHE A 157 -6.75 6.52 -7.64
C PHE A 157 -8.14 7.14 -7.67
N GLY A 158 -8.86 7.03 -8.79
CA GLY A 158 -10.14 7.70 -8.96
C GLY A 158 -11.28 7.12 -8.11
N SER A 159 -11.29 5.80 -7.86
CA SER A 159 -12.42 5.09 -7.25
C SER A 159 -12.20 4.68 -5.79
N VAL A 160 -10.96 4.69 -5.32
CA VAL A 160 -10.60 4.29 -3.95
C VAL A 160 -9.87 5.44 -3.29
N GLU A 161 -8.67 5.77 -3.77
CA GLU A 161 -7.78 6.71 -3.06
C GLU A 161 -8.42 8.09 -2.92
N LEU A 162 -8.97 8.64 -4.02
CA LEU A 162 -9.60 9.97 -4.03
C LEU A 162 -10.82 10.05 -3.10
N ASP A 163 -11.61 8.99 -2.99
CA ASP A 163 -12.80 8.95 -2.13
C ASP A 163 -12.45 8.73 -0.66
N SER A 164 -11.26 8.19 -0.38
CA SER A 164 -10.74 7.92 0.96
C SER A 164 -9.90 9.08 1.55
N LEU A 165 -9.60 10.12 0.77
CA LEU A 165 -8.90 11.30 1.28
C LEU A 165 -9.74 12.02 2.34
N ASN A 166 -9.13 12.33 3.49
CA ASN A 166 -9.80 13.08 4.55
C ASN A 166 -9.66 14.60 4.32
N PRO A 167 -10.75 15.33 4.03
CA PRO A 167 -10.70 16.77 3.73
C PRO A 167 -10.32 17.64 4.93
N GLN A 168 -10.31 17.09 6.16
CA GLN A 168 -9.84 17.79 7.35
C GLN A 168 -8.32 17.64 7.56
N LYS A 169 -7.68 16.68 6.88
CA LYS A 169 -6.23 16.41 7.00
C LYS A 169 -5.44 16.85 5.77
N VAL A 170 -6.07 16.83 4.59
CA VAL A 170 -5.43 17.18 3.31
C VAL A 170 -5.70 18.65 3.00
N ASP A 171 -4.63 19.43 2.89
CA ASP A 171 -4.71 20.88 2.63
C ASP A 171 -4.81 21.16 1.13
N TYR A 172 -3.95 20.51 0.33
CA TYR A 172 -3.86 20.73 -1.12
C TYR A 172 -3.53 19.44 -1.87
N VAL A 173 -4.14 19.28 -3.04
CA VAL A 173 -3.87 18.20 -3.99
C VAL A 173 -3.10 18.75 -5.19
N ASN A 174 -1.81 18.44 -5.30
CA ASN A 174 -0.96 18.88 -6.39
C ASN A 174 -0.99 17.88 -7.55
N ILE A 175 -1.65 18.23 -8.64
CA ILE A 175 -1.67 17.39 -9.85
C ILE A 175 -0.45 17.69 -10.71
N LYS A 176 0.32 16.66 -11.05
CA LYS A 176 1.41 16.72 -12.03
C LYS A 176 1.05 15.84 -13.22
N ASN A 177 0.66 16.48 -14.31
CA ASN A 177 0.47 15.81 -15.60
C ASN A 177 1.83 15.72 -16.31
N PHE A 178 2.22 14.51 -16.68
CA PHE A 178 3.44 14.27 -17.43
C PHE A 178 3.13 13.88 -18.86
N ASN A 179 3.81 14.54 -19.79
CA ASN A 179 3.75 14.25 -21.21
C ASN A 179 5.08 13.60 -21.60
N GLU A 180 5.07 12.30 -21.86
CA GLU A 180 6.12 11.64 -22.64
C GLU A 180 6.03 12.19 -24.07
N LYS A 181 7.10 12.85 -24.51
CA LYS A 181 7.29 13.33 -25.88
C LYS A 181 7.90 12.24 -26.74
#